data_AF-A0A3D5J745-F1
#
_entry.id   AF-A0A3D5J745-F1
#
_cell.length_a   1.000
_cell.length_b   1.000
_cell.length_c   1.000
_cell.angle_alpha   90.00
_cell.angle_beta   90.00
_cell.angle_gamma   90.00
#
_symmetry.space_group_name_H-M   'P 1'
#
loop_
_entity.id
_entity.type
_entity.pdbx_description
1 polymer ?
#
loop_
_entity_poly.entity_id
_entity_poly.type
_entity_poly.pdbx_seq_one_letter_code
_entity_poly.pdbx_strand_id
1 'polypeptide(L)'
;MHKGFYRVPDMQFDLEKTKDALQEVDSRVARQSPLGERDINAICLTQIPGDPNSITGGNVRGLFWTRPDHTGVEVQRDDPIAEEKYSDFVKLFEDTYFKEIYDTLISRFRLGRIRLLWKLPRTTLSWHRDPEPRLHMPIITNPGAHMVIEEVSYHMPADGSVWITNNTLYHTAFNGGEEDRVHLVATVLDCNMSIFD
;
A
#
# COMPACT_ATOMS: atom_id res chain seq x y z
N MET A 1 22.01 0.63 1.48
CA MET A 1 20.57 0.67 1.20
C MET A 1 20.20 -0.56 0.40
N HIS A 2 18.99 -1.09 0.57
CA HIS A 2 18.49 -2.17 -0.28
C HIS A 2 17.93 -1.50 -1.54
N LYS A 3 18.47 -1.83 -2.72
CA LYS A 3 18.03 -1.26 -4.00
C LYS A 3 16.50 -1.35 -4.11
N GLY A 4 15.84 -0.22 -4.35
CA GLY A 4 14.38 -0.11 -4.42
C GLY A 4 13.64 0.05 -3.08
N PHE A 5 14.34 0.08 -1.94
CA PHE A 5 13.75 0.31 -0.61
C PHE A 5 14.45 1.47 0.11
N TYR A 6 13.67 2.48 0.49
CA TYR A 6 14.15 3.63 1.24
C TYR A 6 13.37 3.76 2.55
N ARG A 7 14.04 3.60 3.69
CA ARG A 7 13.46 3.90 5.01
C ARG A 7 13.48 5.41 5.21
N VAL A 8 12.33 6.03 5.44
CA VAL A 8 12.22 7.47 5.67
C VAL A 8 12.86 7.80 7.03
N PRO A 9 13.91 8.65 7.06
CA PRO A 9 14.53 9.06 8.32
C PRO A 9 13.58 9.95 9.11
N ASP A 10 13.70 9.91 10.44
CA ASP A 10 12.98 10.78 11.37
C ASP A 10 11.44 10.76 11.16
N MET A 11 10.91 9.59 10.80
CA MET A 11 9.49 9.32 10.66
C MET A 11 9.16 7.94 11.23
N GLN A 12 8.46 7.96 12.37
CA GLN A 12 8.00 6.76 13.07
C GLN A 12 6.70 7.10 13.79
N PHE A 13 5.72 6.20 13.73
CA PHE A 13 4.43 6.34 14.39
C PHE A 13 4.27 5.31 15.51
N ASP A 14 3.34 5.58 16.43
CA ASP A 14 3.01 4.66 17.52
C ASP A 14 2.32 3.40 16.97
N LEU A 15 3.02 2.27 17.01
CA LEU A 15 2.54 1.02 16.43
C LEU A 15 1.30 0.47 17.15
N GLU A 16 1.23 0.60 18.48
CA GLU A 16 0.10 0.04 19.23
C GLU A 16 -1.17 0.85 18.96
N LYS A 17 -1.08 2.19 18.95
CA LYS A 17 -2.21 3.04 18.51
C LYS A 17 -2.61 2.76 17.05
N THR A 18 -1.65 2.44 16.20
CA THR A 18 -1.92 2.09 14.79
C THR A 18 -2.67 0.76 14.69
N LYS A 19 -2.31 -0.25 15.50
CA LYS A 19 -3.02 -1.52 15.56
C LYS A 19 -4.44 -1.37 16.12
N ASP A 20 -4.62 -0.54 17.14
CA ASP A 20 -5.95 -0.24 17.69
C ASP A 20 -6.84 0.43 16.63
N ALA A 21 -6.32 1.46 15.95
CA ALA A 21 -7.02 2.12 14.85
C ALA A 21 -7.33 1.16 13.69
N LEU A 22 -6.43 0.22 13.39
CA LEU A 22 -6.66 -0.81 12.38
C LEU A 22 -7.87 -1.69 12.74
N GLN A 23 -7.97 -2.15 13.98
CA GLN A 23 -9.11 -2.95 14.45
C GLN A 23 -10.42 -2.15 14.37
N GLU A 24 -10.39 -0.88 14.76
CA GLU A 24 -11.56 -0.01 14.66
C GLU A 24 -12.02 0.16 13.21
N VAL A 25 -11.13 0.52 12.29
CA VAL A 25 -11.46 0.71 10.87
C VAL A 25 -12.00 -0.58 10.25
N ASP A 26 -11.35 -1.72 10.51
CA ASP A 26 -11.74 -3.03 9.98
C ASP A 26 -13.11 -3.49 10.51
N SER A 27 -13.49 -3.07 11.72
CA SER A 27 -14.82 -3.36 12.28
C SER A 27 -15.95 -2.53 11.67
N ARG A 28 -15.64 -1.37 11.07
CA ARG A 28 -16.64 -0.39 10.58
C ARG A 28 -17.09 -0.66 9.15
N VAL A 29 -16.25 -1.27 8.32
CA VAL A 29 -16.52 -1.46 6.88
C VAL A 29 -16.04 -2.81 6.36
N ALA A 30 -16.66 -3.29 5.29
CA ALA A 30 -16.18 -4.48 4.59
C ALA A 30 -14.94 -4.17 3.74
N ARG A 31 -13.93 -5.03 3.85
CA ARG A 31 -12.75 -5.01 2.96
C ARG A 31 -13.18 -5.23 1.50
N GLN A 32 -12.59 -4.49 0.58
CA GLN A 32 -12.80 -4.61 -0.85
C GLN A 32 -11.77 -5.58 -1.45
N SER A 33 -12.19 -6.46 -2.36
CA SER A 33 -11.33 -7.51 -2.95
C SER A 33 -11.71 -7.81 -4.41
N PRO A 34 -11.32 -6.94 -5.36
CA PRO A 34 -11.83 -6.99 -6.73
C PRO A 34 -11.41 -8.24 -7.53
N LEU A 35 -10.32 -8.94 -7.18
CA LEU A 35 -9.94 -10.23 -7.80
C LEU A 35 -10.19 -11.45 -6.88
N GLY A 36 -10.94 -11.25 -5.79
CA GLY A 36 -11.26 -12.29 -4.82
C GLY A 36 -10.19 -12.50 -3.75
N GLU A 37 -10.51 -13.36 -2.79
CA GLU A 37 -9.86 -13.45 -1.48
C GLU A 37 -8.33 -13.66 -1.51
N ARG A 38 -7.80 -14.31 -2.56
CA ARG A 38 -6.37 -14.61 -2.68
C ARG A 38 -5.51 -13.42 -3.15
N ASP A 39 -6.15 -12.36 -3.64
CA ASP A 39 -5.49 -11.11 -3.99
C ASP A 39 -5.30 -10.21 -2.73
N ILE A 40 -5.08 -8.91 -2.93
CA ILE A 40 -5.09 -7.93 -1.85
C ILE A 40 -6.54 -7.60 -1.44
N ASN A 41 -6.78 -7.56 -0.13
CA ASN A 41 -7.99 -6.97 0.44
C ASN A 41 -7.67 -5.57 0.93
N ALA A 42 -8.59 -4.62 0.78
CA ALA A 42 -8.28 -3.22 0.98
C ALA A 42 -9.41 -2.40 1.60
N ILE A 43 -9.03 -1.42 2.42
CA ILE A 43 -9.89 -0.34 2.90
C ILE A 43 -9.20 0.98 2.56
N CYS A 44 -9.88 1.87 1.82
CA CYS A 44 -9.33 3.18 1.49
C CYS A 44 -9.50 4.17 2.66
N LEU A 45 -8.44 4.93 2.95
CA LEU A 45 -8.43 6.00 3.93
C LEU A 45 -8.61 7.39 3.30
N THR A 46 -8.40 7.50 1.99
CA THR A 46 -8.65 8.72 1.21
C THR A 46 -9.64 8.46 0.09
N GLN A 47 -10.41 9.49 -0.27
CA GLN A 47 -11.41 9.50 -1.32
C GLN A 47 -11.29 10.75 -2.18
N ILE A 48 -11.94 10.74 -3.35
CA ILE A 48 -12.12 11.95 -4.16
C ILE A 48 -13.16 12.85 -3.46
N PRO A 49 -12.88 14.16 -3.29
CA PRO A 49 -13.83 15.09 -2.69
C PRO A 49 -15.19 15.06 -3.38
N GLY A 50 -16.25 14.84 -2.62
CA GLY A 50 -17.62 14.76 -3.13
C GLY A 50 -17.98 13.46 -3.86
N ASP A 51 -17.09 12.47 -3.94
CA ASP A 51 -17.36 11.17 -4.56
C ASP A 51 -17.10 9.99 -3.61
N PRO A 52 -18.11 9.56 -2.83
CA PRO A 52 -17.97 8.42 -1.92
C PRO A 52 -17.82 7.06 -2.64
N ASN A 53 -18.05 6.98 -3.94
CA ASN A 53 -17.87 5.73 -4.70
C ASN A 53 -16.42 5.54 -5.18
N SER A 54 -15.58 6.56 -5.03
CA SER A 54 -14.14 6.49 -5.35
C SER A 54 -13.38 5.45 -4.50
N ILE A 55 -13.97 4.97 -3.41
CA ILE A 55 -13.35 4.00 -2.49
C ILE A 55 -13.93 2.59 -2.59
N THR A 56 -14.76 2.28 -3.59
CA THR A 56 -15.40 0.97 -3.76
C THR A 56 -15.06 0.31 -5.09
N GLY A 57 -15.21 -1.02 -5.14
CA GLY A 57 -15.07 -1.80 -6.39
C GLY A 57 -13.69 -1.68 -7.04
N GLY A 58 -13.67 -1.50 -8.37
CA GLY A 58 -12.44 -1.44 -9.17
C GLY A 58 -11.52 -0.28 -8.80
N ASN A 59 -12.04 0.81 -8.24
CA ASN A 59 -11.27 2.01 -7.85
C ASN A 59 -10.30 1.76 -6.69
N VAL A 60 -10.39 0.59 -6.05
CA VAL A 60 -9.49 0.17 -4.99
C VAL A 60 -8.18 -0.39 -5.54
N ARG A 61 -8.17 -0.81 -6.81
CA ARG A 61 -6.95 -1.14 -7.59
C ARG A 61 -6.69 -0.02 -8.60
N GLY A 62 -5.48 0.14 -9.10
CA GLY A 62 -5.19 1.09 -10.18
C GLY A 62 -4.43 0.38 -11.31
N LEU A 63 -4.08 1.13 -12.35
CA LEU A 63 -3.22 0.70 -13.45
C LEU A 63 -1.96 -0.02 -12.95
N PHE A 64 -1.65 -1.17 -13.54
CA PHE A 64 -0.38 -1.87 -13.36
C PHE A 64 -0.04 -2.70 -14.60
N TRP A 65 1.16 -3.27 -14.64
CA TRP A 65 1.59 -4.14 -15.74
C TRP A 65 2.11 -5.47 -15.21
N THR A 66 1.79 -6.55 -15.90
CA THR A 66 2.24 -7.92 -15.57
C THR A 66 3.00 -8.53 -16.74
N ARG A 67 3.84 -9.54 -16.46
CA ARG A 67 4.32 -10.50 -17.47
C ARG A 67 3.61 -11.84 -17.19
N PRO A 68 2.45 -12.11 -17.81
CA PRO A 68 1.53 -13.11 -17.29
C PRO A 68 1.90 -14.55 -17.64
N ASP A 69 2.71 -14.75 -18.67
CA ASP A 69 3.04 -16.08 -19.17
C ASP A 69 4.52 -16.18 -19.57
N HIS A 70 4.90 -17.37 -20.04
CA HIS A 70 6.25 -17.74 -20.42
C HIS A 70 6.85 -16.88 -21.55
N THR A 71 6.05 -16.11 -22.28
CA THR A 71 6.56 -15.21 -23.33
C THR A 71 7.31 -14.02 -22.74
N GLY A 72 7.03 -13.66 -21.49
CA GLY A 72 7.60 -12.49 -20.83
C GLY A 72 7.08 -11.16 -21.38
N VAL A 73 6.07 -11.18 -22.26
CA VAL A 73 5.47 -9.96 -22.83
C VAL A 73 4.69 -9.22 -21.75
N GLU A 74 4.95 -7.92 -21.64
CA GLU A 74 4.26 -7.05 -20.70
C GLU A 74 2.83 -6.76 -21.17
N VAL A 75 1.88 -6.85 -20.25
CA VAL A 75 0.46 -6.58 -20.50
C VAL A 75 -0.07 -5.63 -19.43
N GLN A 76 -0.74 -4.56 -19.89
CA GLN A 76 -1.43 -3.61 -19.04
C GLN A 76 -2.64 -4.28 -18.35
N ARG A 77 -2.84 -3.95 -17.09
CA ARG A 77 -3.97 -4.34 -16.26
C ARG A 77 -4.65 -3.07 -15.75
N ASP A 78 -5.97 -3.05 -15.88
CA ASP A 78 -6.86 -1.95 -15.48
C ASP A 78 -6.58 -0.60 -16.14
N ASP A 79 -7.44 0.35 -15.79
CA ASP A 79 -7.42 1.71 -16.28
C ASP A 79 -6.60 2.64 -15.36
N PRO A 80 -6.03 3.71 -15.93
CA PRO A 80 -5.42 4.78 -15.15
C PRO A 80 -6.40 5.38 -14.13
N ILE A 81 -5.89 5.69 -12.94
CA ILE A 81 -6.61 6.43 -11.92
C ILE A 81 -5.93 7.77 -11.74
N ALA A 82 -6.74 8.83 -11.64
CA ALA A 82 -6.28 10.17 -11.30
C ALA A 82 -5.96 10.24 -9.80
N GLU A 83 -4.83 9.67 -9.41
CA GLU A 83 -4.35 9.55 -8.03
C GLU A 83 -4.32 10.91 -7.31
N GLU A 84 -4.00 12.00 -8.02
CA GLU A 84 -3.98 13.37 -7.51
C GLU A 84 -5.35 13.90 -7.03
N LYS A 85 -6.45 13.24 -7.41
CA LYS A 85 -7.79 13.62 -6.96
C LYS A 85 -8.16 13.04 -5.59
N TYR A 86 -7.41 12.07 -5.07
CA TYR A 86 -7.70 11.44 -3.78
C TYR A 86 -7.13 12.28 -2.63
N SER A 87 -7.75 13.43 -2.38
CA SER A 87 -7.26 14.41 -1.41
C SER A 87 -8.02 14.43 -0.09
N ASP A 88 -9.23 13.86 -0.01
CA ASP A 88 -10.03 13.92 1.22
C ASP A 88 -9.84 12.67 2.07
N PHE A 89 -9.58 12.84 3.36
CA PHE A 89 -9.61 11.73 4.31
C PHE A 89 -11.06 11.27 4.52
N VAL A 90 -11.27 9.95 4.61
CA VAL A 90 -12.60 9.38 4.77
C VAL A 90 -13.15 9.74 6.15
N LYS A 91 -14.23 10.54 6.16
CA LYS A 91 -14.86 11.09 7.38
C LYS A 91 -15.16 10.04 8.45
N LEU A 92 -15.52 8.82 8.04
CA LEU A 92 -15.83 7.71 8.94
C LEU A 92 -14.65 7.28 9.83
N PHE A 93 -13.40 7.64 9.48
CA PHE A 93 -12.19 7.23 10.18
C PHE A 93 -11.48 8.41 10.86
N GLU A 94 -12.03 9.62 10.81
CA GLU A 94 -11.39 10.86 11.33
C GLU A 94 -11.11 10.81 12.83
N ASP A 95 -11.88 10.03 13.57
CA ASP A 95 -11.74 9.80 15.01
C ASP A 95 -10.67 8.76 15.37
N THR A 96 -10.01 8.16 14.39
CA THR A 96 -8.97 7.13 14.59
C THR A 96 -7.56 7.72 14.49
N TYR A 97 -6.56 6.99 14.99
CA TYR A 97 -5.15 7.38 14.88
C TYR A 97 -4.68 7.55 13.42
N PHE A 98 -5.36 6.94 12.44
CA PHE A 98 -5.04 7.14 11.03
C PHE A 98 -5.22 8.59 10.57
N LYS A 99 -6.02 9.41 11.23
CA LYS A 99 -6.13 10.83 10.89
C LYS A 99 -4.82 11.57 11.19
N GLU A 100 -4.20 11.30 12.34
CA GLU A 100 -2.90 11.88 12.71
C GLU A 100 -1.78 11.40 11.76
N ILE A 101 -1.79 10.10 11.41
CA ILE A 101 -0.87 9.53 10.43
C ILE A 101 -1.05 10.23 9.08
N TYR A 102 -2.29 10.33 8.58
CA TYR A 102 -2.61 11.00 7.33
C TYR A 102 -2.10 12.44 7.31
N ASP A 103 -2.46 13.26 8.32
CA ASP A 103 -2.06 14.67 8.40
C ASP A 103 -0.54 14.83 8.40
N THR A 104 0.15 13.96 9.13
CA THR A 104 1.62 13.94 9.18
C THR A 104 2.21 13.59 7.81
N LEU A 105 1.68 12.55 7.15
CA LEU A 105 2.15 12.11 5.85
C LEU A 105 1.96 13.17 4.76
N ILE A 106 0.77 13.76 4.65
CA ILE A 106 0.48 14.79 3.63
C ILE A 106 1.25 16.10 3.87
N SER A 107 1.69 16.36 5.10
CA SER A 107 2.54 17.52 5.40
C SER A 107 3.96 17.39 4.82
N ARG A 108 4.39 16.16 4.48
CA ARG A 108 5.74 15.85 4.01
C ARG A 108 5.78 15.31 2.58
N PHE A 109 4.69 14.69 2.12
CA PHE A 109 4.63 14.03 0.82
C PHE A 109 3.41 14.46 0.02
N ARG A 110 3.56 14.52 -1.30
CA ARG A 110 2.42 14.61 -2.22
C ARG A 110 1.91 13.19 -2.49
N LEU A 111 0.77 12.84 -1.88
CA LEU A 111 0.20 11.50 -1.93
C LEU A 111 -1.11 11.46 -2.73
N GLY A 112 -1.35 10.32 -3.39
CA GLY A 112 -2.65 9.96 -3.94
C GLY A 112 -3.43 9.08 -2.98
N ARG A 113 -3.98 7.96 -3.47
CA ARG A 113 -4.73 7.01 -2.63
C ARG A 113 -3.91 6.49 -1.48
N ILE A 114 -4.45 6.59 -0.27
CA ILE A 114 -3.96 5.91 0.94
C ILE A 114 -4.94 4.79 1.30
N ARG A 115 -4.41 3.59 1.50
CA ARG A 115 -5.18 2.36 1.74
C ARG A 115 -4.53 1.50 2.81
N LEU A 116 -5.34 0.77 3.55
CA LEU A 116 -4.92 -0.37 4.35
C LEU A 116 -5.02 -1.61 3.46
N LEU A 117 -3.93 -2.35 3.31
CA LEU A 117 -3.85 -3.52 2.42
C LEU A 117 -3.48 -4.77 3.21
N TRP A 118 -4.36 -5.76 3.15
CA TRP A 118 -4.18 -7.09 3.73
C TRP A 118 -3.62 -8.06 2.71
N LYS A 119 -2.67 -8.87 3.16
CA LYS A 119 -2.19 -10.06 2.46
C LYS A 119 -2.43 -11.28 3.33
N LEU A 120 -3.32 -12.16 2.88
CA LEU A 120 -3.70 -13.36 3.63
C LEU A 120 -2.52 -14.34 3.83
N PRO A 121 -2.57 -15.21 4.85
CA PRO A 121 -1.62 -16.30 5.03
C PRO A 121 -1.39 -17.11 3.75
N ARG A 122 -0.14 -17.50 3.52
CA ARG A 122 0.26 -18.41 2.42
C ARG A 122 -0.19 -17.95 1.03
N THR A 123 -0.11 -16.65 0.74
CA THR A 123 -0.49 -16.09 -0.56
C THR A 123 0.60 -15.18 -1.13
N THR A 124 0.68 -15.05 -2.47
CA THR A 124 1.55 -14.08 -3.19
C THR A 124 0.73 -13.10 -4.04
N LEU A 125 1.24 -11.89 -4.32
CA LEU A 125 0.73 -11.04 -5.40
C LEU A 125 1.35 -11.46 -6.74
N SER A 126 0.75 -10.98 -7.82
CA SER A 126 1.34 -11.08 -9.16
C SER A 126 2.71 -10.42 -9.24
N TRP A 127 3.55 -10.85 -10.17
CA TRP A 127 4.78 -10.14 -10.52
C TRP A 127 4.43 -8.97 -11.43
N HIS A 128 4.55 -7.74 -10.92
CA HIS A 128 4.03 -6.55 -11.59
C HIS A 128 4.88 -5.31 -11.35
N ARG A 129 4.64 -4.27 -12.15
CA ARG A 129 5.09 -2.91 -11.86
C ARG A 129 3.90 -1.94 -11.86
N ASP A 130 4.01 -0.92 -11.05
CA ASP A 130 3.08 0.20 -10.93
C ASP A 130 3.56 1.41 -11.75
N PRO A 131 2.71 2.42 -11.97
CA PRO A 131 3.12 3.68 -12.58
C PRO A 131 3.92 4.58 -11.63
N GLU A 132 3.71 4.49 -10.32
CA GLU A 132 4.40 5.33 -9.31
C GLU A 132 4.98 4.51 -8.15
N PRO A 133 6.00 5.05 -7.44
CA PRO A 133 6.45 4.51 -6.15
C PRO A 133 5.32 4.45 -5.12
N ARG A 134 5.50 3.57 -4.12
CA ARG A 134 4.56 3.42 -3.02
C ARG A 134 5.23 3.75 -1.69
N LEU A 135 4.51 4.44 -0.84
CA LEU A 135 4.83 4.56 0.58
C LEU A 135 4.22 3.36 1.29
N HIS A 136 4.97 2.73 2.19
CA HIS A 136 4.52 1.64 3.02
C HIS A 136 4.79 1.93 4.50
N MET A 137 3.81 1.65 5.35
CA MET A 137 4.00 1.53 6.80
C MET A 137 3.49 0.15 7.23
N PRO A 138 4.37 -0.78 7.61
CA PRO A 138 3.97 -2.09 8.14
C PRO A 138 3.26 -1.95 9.49
N ILE A 139 2.09 -2.56 9.65
CA ILE A 139 1.30 -2.54 10.88
C ILE A 139 1.28 -3.94 11.53
N ILE A 140 0.99 -4.96 10.72
CA ILE A 140 1.07 -6.37 11.11
C ILE A 140 1.94 -7.07 10.06
N THR A 141 2.98 -7.76 10.50
CA THR A 141 3.93 -8.48 9.63
C THR A 141 4.51 -9.67 10.37
N ASN A 142 5.11 -10.60 9.63
CA ASN A 142 5.74 -11.81 10.18
C ASN A 142 7.01 -12.15 9.38
N PRO A 143 7.91 -13.01 9.90
CA PRO A 143 9.15 -13.37 9.21
C PRO A 143 8.98 -14.00 7.81
N GLY A 144 7.78 -14.46 7.46
CA GLY A 144 7.44 -14.98 6.13
C GLY A 144 6.86 -13.92 5.18
N ALA A 145 6.66 -12.69 5.63
CA ALA A 145 6.12 -11.60 4.81
C ALA A 145 7.24 -10.75 4.22
N HIS A 146 7.35 -10.73 2.89
CA HIS A 146 8.41 -10.05 2.17
C HIS A 146 7.87 -9.31 0.95
N MET A 147 8.60 -8.28 0.56
CA MET A 147 8.49 -7.66 -0.75
C MET A 147 9.76 -7.93 -1.53
N VAL A 148 9.61 -8.29 -2.79
CA VAL A 148 10.71 -8.49 -3.74
C VAL A 148 10.61 -7.42 -4.81
N ILE A 149 11.66 -6.64 -5.02
CA ILE A 149 11.78 -5.66 -6.10
C ILE A 149 13.01 -6.04 -6.91
N GLU A 150 12.82 -6.38 -8.18
CA GLU A 150 13.83 -7.00 -9.05
C GLU A 150 14.52 -8.19 -8.34
N GLU A 151 15.82 -8.10 -8.06
CA GLU A 151 16.60 -9.13 -7.37
C GLU A 151 16.61 -9.04 -5.84
N VAL A 152 16.01 -8.00 -5.25
CA VAL A 152 16.12 -7.73 -3.80
C VAL A 152 14.86 -8.18 -3.07
N SER A 153 15.01 -9.12 -2.14
CA SER A 153 13.97 -9.51 -1.18
C SER A 153 14.19 -8.82 0.16
N TYR A 154 13.14 -8.18 0.69
CA TYR A 154 13.22 -7.46 1.96
C TYR A 154 11.97 -7.64 2.83
N HIS A 155 12.21 -7.84 4.13
CA HIS A 155 11.18 -7.84 5.16
C HIS A 155 11.14 -6.47 5.84
N MET A 156 10.04 -5.73 5.66
CA MET A 156 9.82 -4.47 6.36
C MET A 156 9.21 -4.75 7.75
N PRO A 157 9.88 -4.38 8.86
CA PRO A 157 9.39 -4.66 10.21
C PRO A 157 8.20 -3.77 10.58
N ALA A 158 7.27 -4.31 11.37
CA ALA A 158 6.25 -3.51 12.04
C ALA A 158 6.85 -2.88 13.30
N ASP A 159 7.55 -1.77 13.11
CA ASP A 159 8.15 -0.95 14.18
C ASP A 159 7.67 0.51 14.13
N GLY A 160 6.62 0.79 13.35
CA GLY A 160 6.09 2.13 13.11
C GLY A 160 6.85 2.94 12.06
N SER A 161 7.91 2.38 11.45
CA SER A 161 8.67 3.06 10.39
C SER A 161 7.89 3.19 9.08
N VAL A 162 8.27 4.23 8.33
CA VAL A 162 7.76 4.50 6.99
C VAL A 162 8.83 4.21 5.95
N TRP A 163 8.40 3.61 4.85
CA TRP A 163 9.23 3.20 3.74
C TRP A 163 8.68 3.81 2.45
N ILE A 164 9.57 4.13 1.52
CA ILE A 164 9.22 4.36 0.12
C ILE A 164 9.84 3.20 -0.66
N THR A 165 9.05 2.58 -1.54
CA THR A 165 9.48 1.49 -2.40
C THR A 165 9.37 1.87 -3.86
N ASN A 166 10.33 1.43 -4.66
CA ASN A 166 10.35 1.68 -6.09
C ASN A 166 9.46 0.66 -6.83
N ASN A 167 8.15 0.89 -6.79
CA ASN A 167 7.18 0.04 -7.46
C ASN A 167 7.12 0.26 -8.98
N THR A 168 7.85 1.23 -9.54
CA THR A 168 7.97 1.36 -11.00
C THR A 168 8.84 0.25 -11.59
N LEU A 169 9.63 -0.41 -10.75
CA LEU A 169 10.33 -1.65 -11.06
C LEU A 169 9.42 -2.87 -10.83
N TYR A 170 9.75 -3.97 -11.48
CA TYR A 170 8.99 -5.20 -11.31
C TYR A 170 9.17 -5.76 -9.90
N HIS A 171 8.07 -6.10 -9.26
CA HIS A 171 8.02 -6.48 -7.86
C HIS A 171 6.85 -7.43 -7.56
N THR A 172 6.90 -8.02 -6.37
CA THR A 172 5.78 -8.71 -5.74
C THR A 172 5.87 -8.59 -4.22
N ALA A 173 4.72 -8.75 -3.55
CA ALA A 173 4.68 -8.95 -2.12
C ALA A 173 3.99 -10.28 -1.82
N PHE A 174 4.57 -11.05 -0.91
CA PHE A 174 3.99 -12.31 -0.46
C PHE A 174 3.95 -12.37 1.07
N ASN A 175 3.04 -13.21 1.56
CA ASN A 175 2.93 -13.57 2.95
C ASN A 175 2.98 -15.09 3.06
N GLY A 176 4.16 -15.62 3.40
CA GLY A 176 4.37 -17.05 3.66
C GLY A 176 4.02 -17.47 5.09
N GLY A 177 3.65 -16.51 5.96
CA GLY A 177 3.24 -16.78 7.33
C GLY A 177 1.82 -17.34 7.45
N GLU A 178 1.40 -17.52 8.71
CA GLU A 178 0.10 -18.10 9.09
C GLU A 178 -0.91 -17.08 9.63
N GLU A 179 -0.53 -15.81 9.67
CA GLU A 179 -1.39 -14.68 10.04
C GLU A 179 -1.46 -13.64 8.91
N ASP A 180 -2.49 -12.80 8.91
CA ASP A 180 -2.63 -11.69 7.95
C ASP A 180 -1.44 -10.73 8.07
N ARG A 181 -0.93 -10.25 6.93
CA ARG A 181 0.00 -9.12 6.87
C ARG A 181 -0.77 -7.87 6.48
N VAL A 182 -0.57 -6.76 7.19
CA VAL A 182 -1.28 -5.50 6.95
C VAL A 182 -0.32 -4.34 6.88
N HIS A 183 -0.36 -3.59 5.77
CA HIS A 183 0.37 -2.34 5.62
C HIS A 183 -0.59 -1.21 5.27
N LEU A 184 -0.31 -0.01 5.78
CA LEU A 184 -0.79 1.22 5.15
C LEU A 184 0.08 1.46 3.91
N VAL A 185 -0.56 1.74 2.78
CA VAL A 185 0.09 1.96 1.49
C VAL A 185 -0.46 3.23 0.86
N ALA A 186 0.42 4.10 0.39
CA ALA A 186 0.05 5.32 -0.33
C ALA A 186 0.77 5.45 -1.68
N THR A 187 0.08 5.99 -2.68
CA THR A 187 0.70 6.38 -3.95
C THR A 187 1.54 7.65 -3.76
N VAL A 188 2.82 7.64 -4.16
CA VAL A 188 3.70 8.82 -4.06
C VAL A 188 3.76 9.54 -5.40
N LEU A 189 3.20 10.74 -5.48
CA LEU A 189 3.02 11.48 -6.74
C LEU A 189 4.23 12.31 -7.17
N ASP A 190 5.15 12.59 -6.25
CA ASP A 190 6.36 13.36 -6.51
C ASP A 190 7.49 12.79 -5.66
N CYS A 191 8.26 11.88 -6.25
CA CYS A 191 9.33 11.16 -5.59
C CYS A 191 10.65 11.46 -6.30
N ASN A 192 11.65 11.94 -5.55
CA ASN A 192 13.01 11.97 -6.07
C ASN A 192 13.54 10.53 -6.12
N MET A 193 13.60 9.95 -7.32
CA MET A 193 14.02 8.55 -7.52
C MET A 193 15.49 8.29 -7.13
N SER A 194 16.33 9.32 -6.96
CA SER A 194 17.72 9.15 -6.50
C SER A 194 17.83 8.64 -5.07
N ILE A 195 16.73 8.57 -4.30
CA ILE A 195 16.73 7.95 -2.96
C ILE A 195 16.97 6.44 -3.00
N PHE A 196 16.87 5.82 -4.18
CA PHE A 196 17.06 4.38 -4.37
C PHE A 196 18.46 4.00 -4.88
N ASP A 197 19.31 4.99 -5.17
CA ASP A 197 20.70 4.82 -5.60
C ASP A 197 21.62 4.54 -4.38
#